data_AF-A0A7S3Y459-F1
#
_entry.id   AF-A0A7S3Y459-F1
#
_cell.length_a   1.000
_cell.length_b   1.000
_cell.length_c   1.000
_cell.angle_alpha   90.00
_cell.angle_beta   90.00
_cell.angle_gamma   90.00
#
_symmetry.space_group_name_H-M   'P 1'
#
loop_
_entity.id
_entity.type
_entity.pdbx_description
1 polymer ?
#
loop_
_entity_poly.entity_id
_entity_poly.type
_entity_poly.pdbx_seq_one_letter_code
_entity_poly.pdbx_strand_id
1 'polypeptide(L)'
;MLVEKEYLWPLLRTLLLKNSEFLEKSPSLQETSSFTWEILFALCSTSAVIKELVSTGAVLALMGVIAGAPKEFGSRFSFSDRLGATKSIQSVIASDNHASAICHSLFQRLLPEPVFHSLRTLKAEDFLAIYDGENDSPDLVWSSDMRFVLSAFLSTQVEQILSHGESRLPLYESEKGEIVYPALAGDAYVGGAYLRRLLAAPPDRPLRHPQQLLEKVAYLW
;
A
#
# COMPACT_ATOMS: atom_id res chain seq x y z
N MET A 1 -27.00 14.52 -1.50
CA MET A 1 -25.61 14.30 -1.93
C MET A 1 -24.95 13.34 -0.94
N LEU A 2 -25.32 12.06 -1.04
CA LEU A 2 -25.16 11.03 0.01
C LEU A 2 -24.68 9.70 -0.62
N VAL A 3 -23.59 9.72 -1.40
CA VAL A 3 -23.14 8.53 -2.14
C VAL A 3 -21.67 8.16 -1.86
N GLU A 4 -20.94 8.93 -1.06
CA GLU A 4 -19.51 8.64 -0.78
C GLU A 4 -19.27 7.70 0.42
N LYS A 5 -20.33 7.27 1.13
CA LYS A 5 -20.23 6.67 2.47
C LYS A 5 -20.35 5.13 2.53
N GLU A 6 -20.30 4.37 1.44
CA GLU A 6 -20.66 2.93 1.50
C GLU A 6 -19.50 1.91 1.57
N TYR A 7 -18.24 2.26 1.27
CA TYR A 7 -17.14 1.26 1.24
C TYR A 7 -16.16 1.32 2.40
N LEU A 8 -15.77 2.53 2.78
CA LEU A 8 -15.01 2.71 4.01
C LEU A 8 -15.90 2.50 5.22
N TRP A 9 -17.21 2.76 5.12
CA TRP A 9 -18.08 2.73 6.27
C TRP A 9 -18.29 1.36 6.84
N PRO A 10 -18.45 0.22 6.13
CA PRO A 10 -18.50 -1.08 6.78
C PRO A 10 -17.22 -1.40 7.53
N LEU A 11 -16.04 -1.20 6.93
CA LEU A 11 -14.71 -1.44 7.54
C LEU A 11 -14.41 -0.51 8.73
N LEU A 12 -14.64 0.80 8.54
CA LEU A 12 -14.62 1.80 9.60
C LEU A 12 -15.66 1.51 10.64
N ARG A 13 -16.89 1.14 10.29
CA ARG A 13 -17.98 0.80 11.20
C ARG A 13 -17.63 -0.44 12.00
N THR A 14 -16.93 -1.43 11.46
CA THR A 14 -16.41 -2.55 12.28
C THR A 14 -15.34 -2.07 13.27
N LEU A 15 -14.42 -1.19 12.84
CA LEU A 15 -13.40 -0.56 13.70
C LEU A 15 -13.97 0.44 14.73
N LEU A 16 -15.06 1.14 14.38
CA LEU A 16 -15.73 2.22 15.13
C LEU A 16 -16.82 1.66 16.06
N LEU A 17 -17.57 0.63 15.65
CA LEU A 17 -18.54 -0.08 16.51
C LEU A 17 -17.85 -0.81 17.67
N LYS A 18 -16.60 -1.27 17.49
CA LYS A 18 -15.78 -1.85 18.56
C LYS A 18 -15.18 -0.79 19.51
N ASN A 19 -15.28 0.50 19.19
CA ASN A 19 -14.77 1.65 19.98
C ASN A 19 -15.88 2.68 20.31
N SER A 20 -17.10 2.19 20.57
CA SER A 20 -18.32 3.01 20.69
C SER A 20 -18.27 4.07 21.80
N GLU A 21 -17.59 3.81 22.92
CA GLU A 21 -17.47 4.76 24.05
C GLU A 21 -16.77 6.08 23.67
N PHE A 22 -15.88 6.06 22.66
CA PHE A 22 -15.16 7.25 22.21
C PHE A 22 -16.03 8.15 21.32
N LEU A 23 -16.93 7.55 20.54
CA LEU A 23 -17.78 8.23 19.57
C LEU A 23 -19.01 8.86 20.21
N GLU A 24 -19.56 8.25 21.26
CA GLU A 24 -20.67 8.81 22.04
C GLU A 24 -20.34 10.19 22.63
N LYS A 25 -19.05 10.50 22.79
CA LYS A 25 -18.58 11.79 23.33
C LYS A 25 -18.36 12.87 22.27
N SER A 26 -18.61 12.62 20.97
CA SER A 26 -18.22 13.57 19.90
C SER A 26 -19.22 13.66 18.75
N PRO A 27 -20.35 14.37 18.91
CA PRO A 27 -21.40 14.51 17.89
C PRO A 27 -21.01 15.32 16.64
N SER A 28 -19.84 15.97 16.61
CA SER A 28 -19.34 16.76 15.47
C SER A 28 -18.73 15.94 14.32
N LEU A 29 -18.67 14.60 14.44
CA LEU A 29 -17.99 13.69 13.53
C LEU A 29 -18.67 13.46 12.16
N GLN A 30 -19.84 14.06 11.89
CA GLN A 30 -20.69 13.66 10.76
C GLN A 30 -20.34 14.26 9.39
N GLU A 31 -19.44 15.26 9.29
CA GLU A 31 -19.38 16.14 8.12
C GLU A 31 -18.11 16.19 7.25
N THR A 32 -17.02 15.46 7.49
CA THR A 32 -15.89 15.48 6.52
C THR A 32 -15.15 14.15 6.35
N SER A 33 -14.96 13.73 5.09
CA SER A 33 -14.04 12.62 4.71
C SER A 33 -12.63 12.87 5.26
N SER A 34 -12.18 14.14 5.23
CA SER A 34 -10.86 14.56 5.76
C SER A 34 -10.67 14.22 7.24
N PHE A 35 -11.65 14.52 8.10
CA PHE A 35 -11.53 14.25 9.54
C PHE A 35 -11.57 12.74 9.86
N THR A 36 -12.30 11.96 9.06
CA THR A 36 -12.32 10.50 9.17
C THR A 36 -10.94 9.90 8.89
N TRP A 37 -10.23 10.41 7.88
CA TRP A 37 -8.86 10.01 7.56
C TRP A 37 -7.86 10.42 8.63
N GLU A 38 -8.02 11.60 9.24
CA GLU A 38 -7.18 12.03 10.37
C GLU A 38 -7.31 11.10 11.58
N ILE A 39 -8.55 10.67 11.89
CA ILE A 39 -8.81 9.71 12.96
C ILE A 39 -8.21 8.35 12.63
N LEU A 40 -8.42 7.83 11.42
CA LEU A 40 -7.82 6.58 10.98
C LEU A 40 -6.29 6.61 11.08
N PHE A 41 -5.68 7.67 10.58
CA PHE A 41 -4.23 7.87 10.66
C PHE A 41 -3.72 7.87 12.10
N ALA A 42 -4.40 8.60 13.01
CA ALA A 42 -4.05 8.61 14.42
C ALA A 42 -4.16 7.22 15.07
N LEU A 43 -5.24 6.48 14.76
CA LEU A 43 -5.49 5.14 15.27
C LEU A 43 -4.50 4.10 14.74
N CYS A 44 -4.05 4.23 13.49
CA CYS A 44 -3.06 3.35 12.86
C CYS A 44 -1.68 3.36 13.54
N SER A 45 -1.46 4.26 14.50
CA SER A 45 -0.24 4.31 15.32
C SER A 45 -0.31 3.38 16.55
N THR A 46 -1.46 2.72 16.79
CA THR A 46 -1.65 1.83 17.94
C THR A 46 -1.59 0.35 17.53
N SER A 47 -0.86 -0.45 18.33
CA SER A 47 -0.64 -1.87 18.01
C SER A 47 -1.92 -2.71 17.99
N ALA A 48 -2.94 -2.33 18.76
CA ALA A 48 -4.25 -3.00 18.77
C ALA A 48 -4.99 -2.78 17.43
N VAL A 49 -5.02 -1.55 16.92
CA VAL A 49 -5.64 -1.23 15.64
C VAL A 49 -4.89 -1.87 14.49
N ILE A 50 -3.55 -1.86 14.51
CA ILE A 50 -2.75 -2.52 13.47
C ILE A 50 -3.07 -4.02 13.40
N LYS A 51 -3.13 -4.71 14.56
CA LYS A 51 -3.49 -6.14 14.60
C LYS A 51 -4.87 -6.39 13.99
N GLU A 52 -5.83 -5.53 14.27
CA GLU A 52 -7.19 -5.64 13.72
C GLU A 52 -7.21 -5.37 12.20
N LEU A 53 -6.43 -4.39 11.73
CA LEU A 53 -6.30 -4.12 10.29
C LEU A 53 -5.71 -5.31 9.53
N VAL A 54 -4.78 -6.03 10.16
CA VAL A 54 -4.19 -7.26 9.61
C VAL A 54 -5.20 -8.41 9.66
N SER A 55 -5.86 -8.64 10.79
CA SER A 55 -6.79 -9.79 10.94
C SER A 55 -8.00 -9.70 10.03
N THR A 56 -8.48 -8.48 9.76
CA THR A 56 -9.64 -8.22 8.89
C THR A 56 -9.27 -8.09 7.41
N GLY A 57 -7.99 -7.97 7.08
CA GLY A 57 -7.55 -7.65 5.72
C GLY A 57 -7.77 -6.19 5.31
N ALA A 58 -8.21 -5.33 6.22
CA ALA A 58 -8.46 -3.90 5.97
C ALA A 58 -7.24 -3.16 5.40
N VAL A 59 -6.03 -3.62 5.72
CA VAL A 59 -4.79 -3.07 5.14
C VAL A 59 -4.71 -3.23 3.61
N LEU A 60 -5.30 -4.30 3.04
CA LEU A 60 -5.43 -4.44 1.58
C LEU A 60 -6.47 -3.48 1.01
N ALA A 61 -7.54 -3.20 1.75
CA ALA A 61 -8.52 -2.20 1.33
C ALA A 61 -7.90 -0.80 1.29
N LEU A 62 -7.08 -0.43 2.28
CA LEU A 62 -6.30 0.81 2.24
C LEU A 62 -5.38 0.86 1.01
N MET A 63 -4.71 -0.24 0.68
CA MET A 63 -3.88 -0.30 -0.53
C MET A 63 -4.72 -0.20 -1.82
N GLY A 64 -5.92 -0.79 -1.83
CA GLY A 64 -6.89 -0.66 -2.92
C GLY A 64 -7.32 0.78 -3.17
N VAL A 65 -7.52 1.56 -2.09
CA VAL A 65 -7.77 3.00 -2.18
C VAL A 65 -6.60 3.70 -2.88
N ILE A 66 -5.36 3.47 -2.44
CA ILE A 66 -4.14 4.05 -3.06
C ILE A 66 -4.02 3.67 -4.53
N ALA A 67 -4.29 2.40 -4.86
CA ALA A 67 -4.19 1.88 -6.21
C ALA A 67 -5.30 2.37 -7.15
N GLY A 68 -6.32 3.06 -6.61
CA GLY A 68 -7.47 3.51 -7.38
C GLY A 68 -8.32 2.34 -7.87
N ALA A 69 -8.39 1.25 -7.11
CA ALA A 69 -9.32 0.15 -7.37
C ALA A 69 -10.74 0.73 -7.53
N PRO A 70 -11.50 0.36 -8.58
CA PRO A 70 -12.83 0.88 -8.80
C PRO A 70 -13.72 0.65 -7.58
N LYS A 71 -14.48 1.67 -7.19
CA LYS A 71 -15.62 1.52 -6.29
C LYS A 71 -16.68 0.66 -6.99
N GLU A 72 -17.65 0.10 -6.26
CA GLU A 72 -18.82 -0.46 -6.95
C GLU A 72 -19.48 0.68 -7.77
N PHE A 73 -20.03 0.34 -8.94
CA PHE A 73 -20.53 1.28 -9.94
C PHE A 73 -19.47 2.13 -10.67
N GLY A 74 -18.18 1.81 -10.55
CA GLY A 74 -17.14 2.35 -11.44
C GLY A 74 -16.63 3.76 -11.11
N SER A 75 -16.93 4.28 -9.92
CA SER A 75 -16.39 5.56 -9.45
C SER A 75 -14.96 5.43 -8.90
N ARG A 76 -14.16 6.50 -9.02
CA ARG A 76 -12.75 6.53 -8.57
C ARG A 76 -12.61 7.15 -7.17
N PHE A 77 -11.54 6.81 -6.46
CA PHE A 77 -11.14 7.47 -5.22
C PHE A 77 -10.56 8.86 -5.51
N SER A 78 -10.87 9.84 -4.66
CA SER A 78 -10.30 11.19 -4.79
C SER A 78 -8.83 11.20 -4.39
N PHE A 79 -8.09 12.25 -4.77
CA PHE A 79 -6.71 12.43 -4.29
C PHE A 79 -6.64 12.49 -2.75
N SER A 80 -7.62 13.14 -2.11
CA SER A 80 -7.71 13.23 -0.64
C SER A 80 -7.84 11.85 0.02
N ASP A 81 -8.68 10.97 -0.55
CA ASP A 81 -8.86 9.61 -0.03
C ASP A 81 -7.56 8.80 -0.14
N ARG A 82 -6.90 8.89 -1.30
CA ARG A 82 -5.61 8.23 -1.54
C ARG A 82 -4.53 8.75 -0.61
N LEU A 83 -4.55 10.05 -0.31
CA LEU A 83 -3.61 10.67 0.61
C LEU A 83 -3.82 10.17 2.05
N GLY A 84 -5.06 10.13 2.53
CA GLY A 84 -5.39 9.61 3.86
C GLY A 84 -5.03 8.13 4.02
N ALA A 85 -5.31 7.32 3.01
CA ALA A 85 -4.94 5.91 2.98
C ALA A 85 -3.42 5.71 2.99
N THR A 86 -2.68 6.50 2.20
CA THR A 86 -1.21 6.47 2.17
C THR A 86 -0.62 6.79 3.54
N LYS A 87 -1.08 7.87 4.18
CA LYS A 87 -0.63 8.26 5.53
C LYS A 87 -0.91 7.15 6.55
N SER A 88 -2.08 6.55 6.48
CA SER A 88 -2.48 5.44 7.38
C SER A 88 -1.57 4.23 7.21
N ILE A 89 -1.31 3.81 5.96
CA ILE A 89 -0.38 2.70 5.68
C ILE A 89 1.04 3.03 6.14
N GLN A 90 1.52 4.26 5.91
CA GLN A 90 2.84 4.69 6.39
C GLN A 90 2.96 4.62 7.91
N SER A 91 1.92 5.02 8.65
CA SER A 91 1.85 4.88 10.11
C SER A 91 1.89 3.41 10.56
N VAL A 92 1.14 2.53 9.87
CA VAL A 92 1.16 1.09 10.14
C VAL A 92 2.57 0.51 9.94
N ILE A 93 3.21 0.80 8.81
CA ILE A 93 4.51 0.27 8.42
C ILE A 93 5.65 0.81 9.31
N ALA A 94 5.54 2.06 9.78
CA ALA A 94 6.52 2.69 10.67
C ALA A 94 6.51 2.12 12.10
N SER A 95 5.45 1.41 12.48
CA SER A 95 5.32 0.85 13.82
C SER A 95 6.22 -0.37 14.03
N ASP A 96 6.89 -0.45 15.17
CA ASP A 96 7.76 -1.58 15.54
C ASP A 96 6.96 -2.65 16.29
N ASN A 97 6.23 -3.49 15.54
CA ASN A 97 5.51 -4.63 16.09
C ASN A 97 5.31 -5.75 15.07
N HIS A 98 4.97 -6.96 15.55
CA HIS A 98 4.78 -8.13 14.70
C HIS A 98 3.71 -7.94 13.62
N ALA A 99 2.61 -7.24 13.91
CA ALA A 99 1.55 -7.01 12.92
C ALA A 99 2.00 -6.07 11.79
N SER A 100 2.82 -5.06 12.12
CA SER A 100 3.51 -4.23 11.12
C SER A 100 4.45 -5.08 10.25
N ALA A 101 5.23 -6.00 10.85
CA ALA A 101 6.10 -6.90 10.08
C ALA A 101 5.33 -7.78 9.08
N ILE A 102 4.12 -8.23 9.44
CA ILE A 102 3.21 -8.93 8.51
C ILE A 102 2.80 -7.99 7.36
N CYS A 103 2.47 -6.73 7.64
CA CYS A 103 2.17 -5.73 6.60
C CYS A 103 3.36 -5.50 5.67
N HIS A 104 4.59 -5.42 6.19
CA HIS A 104 5.80 -5.32 5.35
C HIS A 104 5.91 -6.49 4.39
N SER A 105 5.82 -7.72 4.89
CA SER A 105 5.89 -8.94 4.07
C SER A 105 4.76 -9.01 3.04
N LEU A 106 3.56 -8.52 3.39
CA LEU A 106 2.45 -8.41 2.47
C LEU A 106 2.75 -7.42 1.34
N PHE A 107 3.16 -6.19 1.65
CA PHE A 107 3.41 -5.17 0.64
C PHE A 107 4.60 -5.49 -0.26
N GLN A 108 5.63 -6.18 0.25
CA GLN A 108 6.74 -6.67 -0.57
C GLN A 108 6.32 -7.68 -1.64
N ARG A 109 5.21 -8.40 -1.43
CA ARG A 109 4.64 -9.32 -2.44
C ARG A 109 3.73 -8.63 -3.44
N LEU A 110 3.21 -7.46 -3.10
CA LEU A 110 2.30 -6.68 -3.95
C LEU A 110 3.04 -5.64 -4.80
N LEU A 111 4.09 -5.04 -4.25
CA LEU A 111 4.80 -3.91 -4.84
C LEU A 111 6.24 -4.31 -5.17
N PRO A 112 6.78 -3.88 -6.31
CA PRO A 112 8.21 -3.93 -6.54
C PRO A 112 8.95 -3.17 -5.44
N GLU A 113 10.11 -3.69 -5.01
CA GLU A 113 10.88 -3.13 -3.89
C GLU A 113 11.15 -1.61 -4.01
N PRO A 114 11.48 -1.02 -5.18
CA PRO A 114 11.61 0.44 -5.30
C PRO A 114 10.35 1.23 -4.93
N VAL A 115 9.19 0.71 -5.31
CA VAL A 115 7.89 1.34 -5.08
C VAL A 115 7.54 1.22 -3.59
N PHE A 116 7.77 0.04 -3.00
CA PHE A 116 7.57 -0.17 -1.57
C PHE A 116 8.56 0.65 -0.72
N HIS A 117 9.81 0.78 -1.16
CA HIS A 117 10.79 1.67 -0.54
C HIS A 117 10.29 3.12 -0.57
N SER A 118 9.79 3.58 -1.72
CA SER A 118 9.25 4.93 -1.87
C SER A 118 8.04 5.19 -0.96
N LEU A 119 7.16 4.18 -0.80
CA LEU A 119 6.05 4.23 0.16
C LEU A 119 6.53 4.41 1.60
N ARG A 120 7.67 3.82 1.97
CA ARG A 120 8.24 3.89 3.33
C ARG A 120 8.97 5.19 3.63
N THR A 121 9.64 5.77 2.63
CA THR A 121 10.63 6.84 2.86
C THR A 121 10.16 8.22 2.43
N LEU A 122 9.27 8.32 1.44
CA LEU A 122 8.76 9.60 0.95
C LEU A 122 7.57 10.09 1.80
N LYS A 123 7.28 11.38 1.70
CA LYS A 123 6.00 11.91 2.19
C LYS A 123 4.88 11.35 1.33
N ALA A 124 3.68 11.24 1.91
CA ALA A 124 2.53 10.64 1.24
C ALA A 124 2.19 11.32 -0.10
N GLU A 125 2.30 12.64 -0.17
CA GLU A 125 2.06 13.43 -1.39
C GLU A 125 3.10 13.11 -2.49
N ASP A 126 4.38 13.04 -2.11
CA ASP A 126 5.48 12.73 -3.01
C ASP A 126 5.41 11.27 -3.52
N PHE A 127 5.05 10.34 -2.64
CA PHE A 127 4.80 8.95 -3.02
C PHE A 127 3.68 8.86 -4.04
N LEU A 128 2.55 9.55 -3.85
CA LEU A 128 1.44 9.52 -4.81
C LEU A 128 1.85 10.09 -6.17
N ALA A 129 2.68 11.14 -6.20
CA ALA A 129 3.21 11.68 -7.45
C ALA A 129 4.09 10.66 -8.19
N ILE A 130 4.96 9.93 -7.48
CA ILE A 130 5.78 8.85 -8.05
C ILE A 130 4.91 7.68 -8.50
N TYR A 131 3.94 7.29 -7.66
CA TYR A 131 3.03 6.19 -7.93
C TYR A 131 2.20 6.46 -9.18
N ASP A 132 1.72 7.69 -9.38
CA ASP A 132 0.91 8.06 -10.53
C ASP A 132 1.72 8.36 -11.81
N GLY A 133 3.04 8.51 -11.67
CA GLY A 133 3.96 8.75 -12.77
C GLY A 133 4.27 7.52 -13.63
N GLU A 134 4.97 7.76 -14.72
CA GLU A 134 5.61 6.73 -15.56
C GLU A 134 7.11 6.77 -15.29
N ASN A 135 7.67 5.66 -14.82
CA ASN A 135 9.07 5.54 -14.46
C ASN A 135 9.66 4.30 -15.14
N ASP A 136 10.72 4.50 -15.93
CA ASP A 136 11.53 3.43 -16.51
C ASP A 136 13.01 3.79 -16.39
N SER A 137 13.48 3.86 -15.15
CA SER A 137 14.89 4.05 -14.82
C SER A 137 15.48 2.79 -14.20
N PRO A 138 16.82 2.61 -14.20
CA PRO A 138 17.46 1.50 -13.52
C PRO A 138 17.08 1.40 -12.03
N ASP A 139 16.77 2.51 -11.39
CA ASP A 139 16.44 2.60 -9.96
C ASP A 139 14.95 2.43 -9.65
N LEU A 140 14.06 2.77 -10.59
CA LEU A 140 12.61 2.68 -10.43
C LEU A 140 11.93 2.37 -11.76
N VAL A 141 11.20 1.27 -11.77
CA VAL A 141 10.36 0.84 -12.89
C VAL A 141 8.95 0.72 -12.38
N TRP A 142 8.07 1.60 -12.85
CA TRP A 142 6.68 1.66 -12.45
C TRP A 142 5.86 2.34 -13.55
N SER A 143 4.95 1.58 -14.15
CA SER A 143 4.12 2.05 -15.26
C SER A 143 2.62 1.94 -14.98
N SER A 144 1.81 2.56 -15.83
CA SER A 144 0.35 2.39 -15.84
C SER A 144 -0.09 0.93 -16.00
N ASP A 145 0.61 0.11 -16.80
CA ASP A 145 0.32 -1.32 -16.93
C ASP A 145 0.54 -2.05 -15.60
N MET A 146 1.62 -1.74 -14.89
CA MET A 146 1.90 -2.34 -13.57
C MET A 146 0.85 -1.91 -12.54
N ARG A 147 0.46 -0.62 -12.54
CA ARG A 147 -0.64 -0.13 -11.70
C ARG A 147 -1.96 -0.85 -12.00
N PHE A 148 -2.25 -1.12 -13.27
CA PHE A 148 -3.45 -1.85 -13.67
C PHE A 148 -3.46 -3.27 -13.11
N VAL A 149 -2.34 -4.00 -13.22
CA VAL A 149 -2.20 -5.35 -12.65
C VAL A 149 -2.45 -5.32 -11.13
N LEU A 150 -1.82 -4.39 -10.41
CA LEU A 150 -2.01 -4.23 -8.97
C LEU A 150 -3.46 -3.89 -8.62
N SER A 151 -4.06 -2.93 -9.32
CA SER A 151 -5.43 -2.47 -9.09
C SER A 151 -6.45 -3.58 -9.32
N ALA A 152 -6.30 -4.36 -10.39
CA ALA A 152 -7.17 -5.51 -10.68
C ALA A 152 -7.08 -6.60 -9.59
N PHE A 153 -5.85 -6.91 -9.14
CA PHE A 153 -5.62 -7.84 -8.05
C PHE A 153 -6.30 -7.36 -6.75
N LEU A 154 -6.03 -6.12 -6.35
CA LEU A 154 -6.58 -5.54 -5.12
C LEU A 154 -8.10 -5.44 -5.16
N SER A 155 -8.70 -5.13 -6.31
CA SER A 155 -10.16 -5.10 -6.48
C SER A 155 -10.79 -6.43 -6.11
N THR A 156 -10.22 -7.53 -6.61
CA THR A 156 -10.68 -8.88 -6.31
C THR A 156 -10.54 -9.20 -4.81
N GLN A 157 -9.41 -8.82 -4.21
CA GLN A 157 -9.19 -9.05 -2.78
C GLN A 157 -10.15 -8.25 -1.90
N VAL A 158 -10.41 -6.98 -2.24
CA VAL A 158 -11.33 -6.12 -1.49
C VAL A 158 -12.75 -6.65 -1.59
N GLU A 159 -13.20 -7.08 -2.77
CA GLU A 159 -14.52 -7.68 -2.94
C GLU A 159 -14.69 -8.96 -2.10
N GLN A 160 -13.66 -9.80 -2.01
CA GLN A 160 -13.66 -10.99 -1.14
C GLN A 160 -13.75 -10.62 0.35
N ILE A 161 -13.04 -9.57 0.79
CA ILE A 161 -13.10 -9.09 2.19
C ILE A 161 -14.52 -8.60 2.51
N LEU A 162 -15.11 -7.80 1.62
CA LEU A 162 -16.44 -7.21 1.82
C LEU A 162 -17.56 -8.26 1.82
N SER A 163 -17.48 -9.26 0.95
CA SER A 163 -18.51 -10.30 0.81
C SER A 163 -18.49 -11.35 1.92
N HIS A 164 -17.32 -11.68 2.47
CA HIS A 164 -17.17 -12.77 3.45
C HIS A 164 -17.05 -12.30 4.91
N GLY A 165 -16.97 -10.99 5.18
CA GLY A 165 -17.07 -10.38 6.52
C GLY A 165 -15.83 -10.56 7.41
N GLU A 166 -15.11 -11.66 7.27
CA GLU A 166 -13.77 -11.88 7.81
C GLU A 166 -13.01 -12.78 6.83
N SER A 167 -11.85 -12.34 6.37
CA SER A 167 -10.99 -13.18 5.57
C SER A 167 -9.70 -13.45 6.34
N ARG A 168 -9.52 -14.69 6.78
CA ARG A 168 -8.20 -15.32 6.78
C ARG A 168 -7.73 -15.33 5.33
N LEU A 169 -7.20 -14.20 4.86
CA LEU A 169 -6.82 -14.07 3.47
C LEU A 169 -5.76 -15.13 3.18
N PRO A 170 -5.88 -15.89 2.08
CA PRO A 170 -4.84 -16.79 1.62
C PRO A 170 -3.49 -16.08 1.44
N LEU A 171 -3.50 -14.76 1.29
CA LEU A 171 -2.31 -13.91 1.27
C LEU A 171 -1.55 -13.91 2.60
N TYR A 172 -2.19 -13.99 3.77
CA TYR A 172 -1.46 -14.04 5.04
C TYR A 172 -0.88 -15.42 5.33
N GLU A 173 -1.52 -16.48 4.83
CA GLU A 173 -1.17 -17.87 5.14
C GLU A 173 -0.45 -18.61 3.99
N SER A 174 -0.44 -18.08 2.76
CA SER A 174 0.18 -18.74 1.60
C SER A 174 1.33 -17.95 0.98
N GLU A 175 2.33 -18.72 0.52
CA GLU A 175 3.45 -18.27 -0.31
C GLU A 175 3.01 -17.84 -1.73
N LYS A 176 1.74 -18.01 -2.10
CA LYS A 176 1.23 -17.86 -3.49
C LYS A 176 0.66 -16.48 -3.82
N GLY A 177 0.84 -15.50 -2.95
CA GLY A 177 0.23 -14.17 -3.06
C GLY A 177 1.05 -13.10 -3.80
N GLU A 178 2.13 -13.48 -4.48
CA GLU A 178 3.02 -12.52 -5.15
C GLU A 178 2.47 -12.07 -6.50
N ILE A 179 2.47 -10.77 -6.76
CA ILE A 179 2.12 -10.21 -8.07
C ILE A 179 3.35 -10.28 -8.97
N VAL A 180 3.24 -11.02 -10.06
CA VAL A 180 4.29 -11.09 -11.08
C VAL A 180 4.07 -9.96 -12.08
N TYR A 181 5.07 -9.07 -12.19
CA TYR A 181 5.08 -7.98 -13.17
C TYR A 181 5.89 -8.36 -14.41
N PRO A 182 5.28 -8.52 -15.60
CA PRO A 182 6.00 -8.91 -16.81
C PRO A 182 7.15 -7.97 -17.18
N ALA A 183 7.01 -6.66 -16.91
CA ALA A 183 8.04 -5.66 -17.17
C ALA A 183 9.33 -5.82 -16.33
N LEU A 184 9.27 -6.64 -15.28
CA LEU A 184 10.38 -6.97 -14.38
C LEU A 184 10.86 -8.41 -14.54
N ALA A 185 10.24 -9.19 -15.43
CA ALA A 185 10.60 -10.59 -15.62
C ALA A 185 12.08 -10.73 -16.01
N GLY A 186 12.82 -11.49 -15.20
CA GLY A 186 14.25 -11.71 -15.40
C GLY A 186 15.15 -10.51 -15.09
N ASP A 187 14.64 -9.46 -14.44
CA ASP A 187 15.43 -8.31 -14.00
C ASP A 187 15.55 -8.29 -12.47
N ALA A 188 16.75 -8.56 -11.97
CA ALA A 188 17.00 -8.61 -10.53
C ALA A 188 17.20 -7.21 -9.95
N TYR A 189 16.47 -6.89 -8.88
CA TYR A 189 16.68 -5.66 -8.12
C TYR A 189 17.70 -5.89 -7.01
N VAL A 190 18.88 -5.27 -7.12
CA VAL A 190 20.00 -5.45 -6.18
C VAL A 190 20.55 -4.09 -5.79
N GLY A 191 20.68 -3.84 -4.48
CA GLY A 191 21.35 -2.67 -3.93
C GLY A 191 20.89 -1.31 -4.49
N GLY A 192 19.59 -1.19 -4.80
CA GLY A 192 19.00 0.05 -5.29
C GLY A 192 18.80 0.14 -6.80
N ALA A 193 19.15 -0.89 -7.59
CA ALA A 193 18.97 -0.87 -9.04
C ALA A 193 18.58 -2.24 -9.63
N TYR A 194 17.81 -2.20 -10.71
CA TYR A 194 17.56 -3.30 -11.65
C TYR A 194 18.80 -3.53 -12.49
N LEU A 195 19.45 -4.68 -12.31
CA LEU A 195 20.76 -4.98 -12.88
C LEU A 195 20.75 -4.92 -14.41
N ARG A 196 19.73 -5.46 -15.08
CA ARG A 196 19.70 -5.49 -16.55
C ARG A 196 19.59 -4.09 -17.13
N ARG A 197 18.77 -3.23 -16.52
CA ARG A 197 18.62 -1.82 -16.92
C ARG A 197 19.85 -0.99 -16.58
N LEU A 198 20.49 -1.26 -15.45
CA LEU A 198 21.73 -0.59 -15.07
C LEU A 198 22.85 -0.88 -16.06
N LEU A 199 23.02 -2.14 -16.47
CA LEU A 199 24.03 -2.56 -17.45
C LEU A 199 23.76 -2.03 -18.86
N ALA A 200 22.49 -1.78 -19.20
CA ALA A 200 22.11 -1.16 -20.47
C ALA A 200 22.24 0.38 -20.47
N ALA A 201 22.35 1.00 -19.30
CA ALA A 201 22.50 2.44 -19.18
C ALA A 201 23.94 2.89 -19.56
N PRO A 202 24.13 4.17 -19.93
CA PRO A 202 25.46 4.71 -20.17
C PRO A 202 26.41 4.49 -18.96
N PRO A 203 27.68 4.10 -19.20
CA PRO A 203 28.62 3.72 -18.14
C PRO A 203 29.03 4.87 -17.22
N ASP A 204 28.83 6.11 -17.66
CA ASP A 204 29.06 7.35 -16.92
C ASP A 204 27.89 7.73 -15.99
N ARG A 205 26.78 6.98 -16.01
CA ARG A 205 25.64 7.24 -15.13
C ARG A 205 26.06 7.12 -13.66
N PRO A 206 25.79 8.14 -12.82
CA PRO A 206 26.07 8.05 -11.39
C PRO A 206 25.16 7.01 -10.73
N LEU A 207 25.76 6.15 -9.91
CA LEU A 207 25.03 5.22 -9.05
C LEU A 207 24.48 5.98 -7.84
N ARG A 208 23.20 5.78 -7.51
CA ARG A 208 22.61 6.37 -6.30
C ARG A 208 23.26 5.83 -5.01
N HIS A 209 23.47 4.51 -4.95
CA HIS A 209 24.00 3.82 -3.77
C HIS A 209 25.12 2.84 -4.14
N PRO A 210 26.31 3.32 -4.57
CA PRO A 210 27.37 2.46 -5.10
C PRO A 210 27.88 1.43 -4.08
N GLN A 211 28.04 1.82 -2.81
CA GLN A 211 28.49 0.91 -1.75
C GLN A 211 27.50 -0.24 -1.53
N GLN A 212 26.22 0.08 -1.36
CA GLN A 212 25.17 -0.93 -1.13
C GLN A 212 25.03 -1.87 -2.34
N LEU A 213 25.14 -1.34 -3.56
CA LEU A 213 25.15 -2.15 -4.77
C LEU A 213 26.32 -3.13 -4.77
N LEU A 214 27.55 -2.65 -4.54
CA LEU A 214 28.74 -3.49 -4.52
C LEU A 214 28.69 -4.55 -3.42
N GLU A 215 28.28 -4.18 -2.20
CA GLU A 215 28.13 -5.12 -1.08
C GLU A 215 27.11 -6.22 -1.40
N LYS A 216 25.93 -5.83 -1.92
CA LYS A 216 24.86 -6.78 -2.23
C LYS A 216 25.22 -7.68 -3.41
N VAL A 217 25.88 -7.14 -4.44
CA VAL A 217 26.38 -7.94 -5.56
C VAL A 217 27.46 -8.91 -5.07
N ALA A 218 28.39 -8.46 -4.23
CA ALA A 218 29.44 -9.33 -3.67
C ALA A 218 28.86 -10.48 -2.84
N TYR A 219 27.76 -10.26 -2.11
CA TYR A 219 27.08 -11.31 -1.34
C TYR A 219 26.35 -12.36 -2.20
N LEU A 220 26.12 -12.08 -3.49
CA LEU A 220 25.47 -13.02 -4.41
C LEU A 220 26.46 -14.01 -5.06
N TRP A 221 27.77 -13.88 -4.79
CA TRP A 221 28.85 -14.74 -5.27
C TRP A 221 29.60 -15.38 -4.10
#